data_AF-A0A7C5A703-F1
#
_entry.id   AF-A0A7C5A703-F1
#
_cell.length_a   1.000
_cell.length_b   1.000
_cell.length_c   1.000
_cell.angle_alpha   90.00
_cell.angle_beta   90.00
_cell.angle_gamma   90.00
#
_symmetry.space_group_name_H-M   'P 1'
#
loop_
_entity.id
_entity.type
_entity.pdbx_description
1 polymer ?
#
loop_
_entity_poly.entity_id
_entity_poly.type
_entity_poly.pdbx_seq_one_letter_code
_entity_poly.pdbx_strand_id
1 'polypeptide(L)'
;MAGLLKKPAGAAFAGGVLGLILGLVWAWLIQPVQWKDASPALLHPAYQEEYLRMAIDSYSVHHDAEAALRRYQALGAVGPVILQTIQTNPAGQDPAAILEFSQQVVSALSLTPTATTQPAQPGQGKTGGYILVVLAVLALGLLLYIGIRFFRHRRGAAPLTAAQQAREISRQVEVIDYAARGEEPPLAQFVTTYVLGDDLFDDSFSIETASGEFLGECGVGISETIGVGEGPKRVSAFEVWLFDKSDIQTVTKVLMSNHAYHDPHTFARLQAKGEPILVEKGKQIILETAAIQMAVTISDMAYGQSALPEESFFERLTLELAVWPKTAGG
;
A
#
# COMPACT_ATOMS: atom_id res chain seq x y z
N MET A 1 17.49 -0.87 -1.80
CA MET A 1 16.22 -1.55 -2.15
C MET A 1 15.11 -1.44 -1.09
N ALA A 2 15.35 -0.85 0.10
CA ALA A 2 14.32 -0.73 1.15
C ALA A 2 13.31 0.44 0.96
N GLY A 3 13.50 1.31 -0.02
CA GLY A 3 12.66 2.50 -0.23
C GLY A 3 11.38 2.28 -1.04
N LEU A 4 11.31 1.23 -1.88
CA LEU A 4 10.18 1.03 -2.81
C LEU A 4 8.94 0.40 -2.16
N LEU A 5 9.07 -0.21 -0.97
CA LEU A 5 7.96 -0.88 -0.28
C LEU A 5 7.06 0.08 0.52
N LYS A 6 7.38 1.38 0.59
CA LYS A 6 6.57 2.38 1.31
C LYS A 6 5.40 2.94 0.50
N LYS A 7 5.34 2.68 -0.82
CA LYS A 7 4.23 3.09 -1.69
C LYS A 7 3.44 1.85 -2.13
N PRO A 8 2.09 1.85 -2.05
CA PRO A 8 1.29 0.68 -2.43
C PRO A 8 1.53 0.22 -3.88
N ALA A 9 1.87 1.16 -4.77
CA ALA A 9 2.25 0.88 -6.15
C ALA A 9 3.58 0.10 -6.29
N GLY A 10 4.57 0.37 -5.43
CA GLY A 10 5.86 -0.33 -5.47
C GLY A 10 5.76 -1.78 -4.98
N ALA A 11 4.88 -2.04 -4.00
CA ALA A 11 4.57 -3.39 -3.55
C ALA A 11 3.82 -4.19 -4.63
N ALA A 12 2.90 -3.57 -5.37
CA ALA A 12 2.18 -4.21 -6.47
C ALA A 12 3.14 -4.60 -7.62
N PHE A 13 4.06 -3.71 -7.99
CA PHE A 13 5.07 -3.98 -9.01
C PHE A 13 6.01 -5.12 -8.58
N ALA A 14 6.52 -5.08 -7.35
CA ALA A 14 7.38 -6.14 -6.82
C ALA A 14 6.67 -7.50 -6.80
N GLY A 15 5.39 -7.53 -6.40
CA GLY A 15 4.57 -8.75 -6.42
C GLY A 15 4.37 -9.31 -7.84
N GLY A 16 4.10 -8.44 -8.82
CA GLY A 16 3.95 -8.84 -10.22
C GLY A 16 5.22 -9.47 -10.79
N VAL A 17 6.38 -8.86 -10.54
CA VAL A 17 7.69 -9.38 -10.99
C VAL A 17 7.98 -10.74 -10.34
N LEU A 18 7.72 -10.89 -9.05
CA LEU A 18 7.94 -12.16 -8.33
C LEU A 18 7.01 -13.27 -8.85
N GLY A 19 5.75 -12.95 -9.13
CA GLY A 19 4.79 -13.90 -9.72
C GLY A 19 5.23 -14.38 -11.11
N LEU A 20 5.76 -13.49 -11.94
CA LEU A 20 6.22 -13.83 -13.29
C LEU A 20 7.45 -14.74 -13.24
N ILE A 21 8.42 -14.45 -12.36
CA ILE A 21 9.60 -15.31 -12.13
C ILE A 21 9.17 -16.70 -11.68
N LEU A 22 8.26 -16.80 -10.70
CA LEU A 22 7.78 -18.08 -10.21
C LEU A 22 7.03 -18.88 -11.29
N GLY A 23 6.20 -18.21 -12.10
CA GLY A 23 5.52 -18.84 -13.23
C GLY A 23 6.50 -19.39 -14.27
N LEU A 24 7.57 -18.65 -14.57
CA LEU A 24 8.61 -19.08 -15.51
C LEU A 24 9.38 -20.30 -14.99
N VAL A 25 9.76 -20.28 -13.71
CA VAL A 25 10.44 -21.41 -13.04
C VAL A 25 9.55 -22.65 -13.04
N TRP A 26 8.25 -22.49 -12.78
CA TRP A 26 7.32 -23.61 -12.81
C TRP A 26 7.20 -24.23 -14.21
N ALA A 27 7.03 -23.40 -15.24
CA ALA A 27 6.88 -23.84 -16.62
C ALA A 27 8.13 -24.53 -17.17
N TRP A 28 9.33 -24.17 -16.71
CA TRP A 28 10.58 -24.76 -17.21
C TRP A 28 11.14 -25.89 -16.34
N LEU A 29 10.98 -25.81 -15.02
CA LEU A 29 11.64 -26.74 -14.09
C LEU A 29 10.73 -27.88 -13.61
N ILE A 30 9.43 -27.62 -13.46
CA ILE A 30 8.46 -28.57 -12.88
C ILE A 30 7.67 -29.27 -13.99
N GLN A 31 7.21 -28.51 -15.00
CA GLN A 31 6.38 -29.01 -16.09
C GLN A 31 6.88 -28.49 -17.45
N PRO A 32 8.09 -28.90 -17.88
CA PRO A 32 8.60 -28.52 -19.19
C PRO A 32 7.66 -29.01 -20.30
N VAL A 33 7.41 -28.14 -21.28
CA VAL A 33 6.63 -28.50 -22.47
C VAL A 33 7.42 -29.52 -23.28
N GLN A 34 6.98 -30.77 -23.26
CA GLN A 34 7.57 -31.84 -24.05
C GLN A 34 6.72 -32.07 -25.29
N TRP A 35 7.29 -31.84 -26.47
CA TRP A 35 6.69 -32.27 -27.74
C TRP A 35 7.04 -33.73 -27.94
N LYS A 36 6.05 -34.61 -27.81
CA LYS A 36 6.17 -36.05 -28.10
C LYS A 36 5.42 -36.36 -29.39
N ASP A 37 5.96 -37.30 -30.17
CA ASP A 37 5.33 -37.81 -31.39
C ASP A 37 5.00 -36.71 -32.42
N ALA A 38 5.91 -35.73 -32.54
CA ALA A 38 5.78 -34.68 -33.54
C ALA A 38 5.78 -35.29 -34.95
N SER A 39 4.80 -34.87 -35.75
CA SER A 39 4.64 -35.33 -37.13
C SER A 39 5.87 -35.00 -37.97
N PRO A 40 6.29 -35.88 -38.92
CA PRO A 40 7.30 -35.57 -39.92
C PRO A 40 7.05 -34.26 -40.69
N ALA A 41 5.80 -33.81 -40.79
CA ALA A 41 5.43 -32.51 -41.35
C ALA A 41 6.08 -31.31 -40.65
N LEU A 42 6.52 -31.45 -39.39
CA LEU A 42 7.19 -30.39 -38.61
C LEU A 42 8.72 -30.45 -38.70
N LEU A 43 9.28 -31.45 -39.40
CA LEU A 43 10.73 -31.55 -39.61
C LEU A 43 11.26 -30.40 -40.48
N HIS A 44 12.56 -30.13 -40.38
CA HIS A 44 13.24 -29.23 -41.33
C HIS A 44 13.09 -29.77 -42.77
N PRO A 45 12.93 -28.93 -43.80
CA PRO A 45 12.64 -29.37 -45.18
C PRO A 45 13.58 -30.46 -45.71
N ALA A 46 14.89 -30.36 -45.42
CA ALA A 46 15.87 -31.38 -45.81
C ALA A 46 15.58 -32.77 -45.20
N TYR A 47 15.13 -32.83 -43.94
CA TYR A 47 14.77 -34.09 -43.27
C TYR A 47 13.39 -34.60 -43.70
N GLN A 48 12.48 -33.72 -44.13
CA GLN A 48 11.21 -34.15 -44.71
C GLN A 48 11.45 -34.90 -46.03
N GLU A 49 12.38 -34.41 -46.85
CA GLU A 49 12.82 -35.09 -48.06
C GLU A 49 13.47 -36.43 -47.75
N GLU A 50 14.46 -36.46 -46.85
CA GLU A 50 15.15 -37.70 -46.44
C GLU A 50 14.19 -38.74 -45.86
N TYR A 51 13.20 -38.31 -45.06
CA TYR A 51 12.15 -39.17 -44.56
C TYR A 51 11.31 -39.80 -45.68
N LEU A 52 10.92 -39.02 -46.69
CA LEU A 52 10.18 -39.55 -47.83
C LEU A 52 11.03 -40.51 -48.68
N ARG A 53 12.32 -40.20 -48.85
CA ARG A 53 13.27 -41.08 -49.53
C ARG A 53 13.37 -42.44 -48.83
N MET A 54 13.55 -42.45 -47.50
CA MET A 54 13.54 -43.69 -46.72
C MET A 54 12.20 -44.44 -46.80
N ALA A 55 11.08 -43.73 -46.89
CA ALA A 55 9.78 -44.36 -47.07
C ALA A 55 9.66 -45.07 -48.44
N ILE A 56 10.21 -44.46 -49.50
CA ILE A 56 10.30 -45.06 -50.85
C ILE A 56 11.20 -46.30 -50.83
N ASP A 57 12.38 -46.22 -50.23
CA ASP A 57 13.30 -47.37 -50.14
C ASP A 57 12.71 -48.51 -49.30
N SER A 58 12.04 -48.19 -48.20
CA SER A 58 11.36 -49.20 -47.39
C SER A 58 10.22 -49.87 -48.16
N TYR A 59 9.54 -49.15 -49.05
CA TYR A 59 8.49 -49.73 -49.89
C TYR A 59 9.07 -50.63 -50.99
N SER A 60 10.19 -50.25 -51.60
CA SER A 60 10.82 -51.09 -52.64
C SER A 60 11.35 -52.42 -52.09
N VAL A 61 11.69 -52.49 -50.80
CA VAL A 61 12.15 -53.71 -50.15
C VAL A 61 11.01 -54.56 -49.60
N HIS A 62 9.99 -53.94 -49.00
CA HIS A 62 8.95 -54.66 -48.25
C HIS A 62 7.59 -54.73 -48.96
N HIS A 63 7.38 -53.92 -50.01
CA HIS A 63 6.12 -53.76 -50.73
C HIS A 63 4.89 -53.52 -49.82
N ASP A 64 5.10 -52.90 -48.66
CA ASP A 64 4.04 -52.58 -47.70
C ASP A 64 3.31 -51.29 -48.10
N ALA A 65 2.22 -51.45 -48.84
CA ALA A 65 1.37 -50.36 -49.33
C ALA A 65 0.73 -49.52 -48.21
N GLU A 66 0.39 -50.13 -47.07
CA GLU A 66 -0.29 -49.43 -45.98
C GLU A 66 0.69 -48.53 -45.23
N ALA A 67 1.90 -49.06 -44.95
CA ALA A 67 2.98 -48.28 -44.34
C ALA A 67 3.44 -47.13 -45.26
N ALA A 68 3.53 -47.37 -46.57
CA ALA A 68 3.86 -46.35 -47.56
C ALA A 68 2.87 -45.18 -47.54
N LEU A 69 1.56 -45.49 -47.58
CA LEU A 69 0.50 -44.47 -47.51
C LEU A 69 0.53 -43.70 -46.19
N ARG A 70 0.65 -44.40 -45.05
CA ARG A 70 0.68 -43.78 -43.72
C ARG A 70 1.87 -42.84 -43.57
N ARG A 71 3.05 -43.24 -44.06
CA ARG A 71 4.26 -42.41 -44.03
C ARG A 71 4.14 -41.20 -44.94
N TYR A 72 3.57 -41.36 -46.13
CA TYR A 72 3.30 -40.25 -47.04
C TYR A 72 2.30 -39.24 -46.44
N GLN A 73 1.20 -39.73 -45.86
CA GLN A 73 0.20 -38.87 -45.20
C GLN A 73 0.76 -38.15 -43.98
N ALA A 74 1.73 -38.74 -43.27
CA ALA A 74 2.39 -38.11 -42.13
C ALA A 74 3.18 -36.83 -42.51
N LEU A 75 3.57 -36.65 -43.78
CA LEU A 75 4.14 -35.39 -44.27
C LEU A 75 3.08 -34.29 -44.47
N GLY A 76 1.79 -34.63 -44.47
CA GLY A 76 0.71 -33.68 -44.64
C GLY A 76 0.78 -32.93 -45.98
N ALA A 77 0.54 -31.62 -45.94
CA ALA A 77 0.40 -30.79 -47.14
C ALA A 77 1.68 -30.67 -47.99
N VAL A 78 2.87 -30.92 -47.42
CA VAL A 78 4.14 -30.83 -48.15
C VAL A 78 4.48 -32.11 -48.93
N GLY A 79 3.82 -33.23 -48.64
CA GLY A 79 4.07 -34.54 -49.26
C GLY A 79 4.12 -34.52 -50.80
N PRO A 80 3.13 -33.91 -51.49
CA PRO A 80 3.12 -33.86 -52.96
C PRO A 80 4.32 -33.10 -53.56
N VAL A 81 4.72 -31.99 -52.93
CA VAL A 81 5.83 -31.15 -53.41
C VAL A 81 7.16 -31.87 -53.23
N ILE A 82 7.34 -32.58 -52.12
CA ILE A 82 8.55 -33.36 -51.86
C ILE A 82 8.62 -34.57 -52.79
N LEU A 83 7.50 -35.26 -53.02
CA LEU A 83 7.46 -36.38 -53.96
C LEU A 83 7.82 -35.94 -55.38
N GLN A 84 7.29 -34.80 -55.84
CA GLN A 84 7.65 -34.22 -57.13
C GLN A 84 9.16 -33.87 -57.18
N THR A 85 9.69 -33.31 -56.09
CA THR A 85 11.12 -32.98 -55.98
C THR A 85 11.99 -34.22 -56.14
N ILE A 86 11.65 -35.31 -55.44
CA ILE A 86 12.36 -36.61 -55.53
C ILE A 86 12.23 -37.23 -56.93
N GLN A 87 11.06 -37.11 -57.58
CA GLN A 87 10.86 -37.57 -58.95
C GLN A 87 11.76 -36.82 -59.95
N THR A 88 11.91 -35.50 -59.79
CA THR A 88 12.76 -34.68 -60.66
C THR A 88 14.25 -34.82 -60.36
N ASN A 89 14.61 -35.16 -59.13
CA ASN A 89 15.98 -35.38 -58.70
C ASN A 89 16.08 -36.67 -57.84
N PRO A 90 16.20 -37.85 -58.48
CA PRO A 90 16.33 -39.12 -57.77
C PRO A 90 17.59 -39.21 -56.89
N ALA A 91 18.58 -38.34 -57.12
CA ALA A 91 19.91 -38.35 -56.52
C ALA A 91 20.65 -39.68 -56.74
N GLY A 92 20.31 -40.72 -55.97
CA GLY A 92 20.84 -42.08 -56.06
C GLY A 92 19.83 -43.21 -55.82
N GLN A 93 18.54 -42.89 -55.69
CA GLN A 93 17.47 -43.88 -55.54
C GLN A 93 17.03 -44.42 -56.91
N ASP A 94 16.60 -45.68 -56.95
CA ASP A 94 16.11 -46.31 -58.17
C ASP A 94 14.87 -45.56 -58.70
N PRO A 95 14.91 -45.00 -59.92
CA PRO A 95 13.76 -44.33 -60.52
C PRO A 95 12.52 -45.22 -60.65
N ALA A 96 12.70 -46.54 -60.79
CA ALA A 96 11.57 -47.48 -60.85
C ALA A 96 10.85 -47.58 -59.49
N ALA A 97 11.60 -47.61 -58.39
CA ALA A 97 11.06 -47.63 -57.03
C ALA A 97 10.28 -46.35 -56.70
N ILE A 98 10.78 -45.19 -57.12
CA ILE A 98 10.08 -43.89 -56.95
C ILE A 98 8.76 -43.91 -57.71
N LEU A 99 8.76 -44.42 -58.95
CA LEU A 99 7.55 -44.49 -59.78
C LEU A 99 6.52 -45.45 -59.16
N GLU A 100 6.93 -46.64 -58.74
CA GLU A 100 6.05 -47.65 -58.12
C GLU A 100 5.42 -47.10 -56.83
N PHE A 101 6.23 -46.49 -55.96
CA PHE A 101 5.74 -45.83 -54.75
C PHE A 101 4.72 -44.74 -55.08
N SER A 102 5.01 -43.88 -56.06
CA SER A 102 4.11 -42.77 -56.43
C SER A 102 2.77 -43.28 -56.99
N GLN A 103 2.78 -44.33 -57.81
CA GLN A 103 1.57 -44.95 -58.35
C GLN A 103 0.75 -45.61 -57.24
N GLN A 104 1.41 -46.28 -56.31
CA GLN A 104 0.74 -46.92 -55.17
C GLN A 104 0.07 -45.89 -54.26
N VAL A 105 0.77 -44.80 -53.92
CA VAL A 105 0.22 -43.72 -53.08
C VAL A 105 -0.95 -43.02 -53.78
N VAL A 106 -0.82 -42.67 -55.07
CA VAL A 106 -1.90 -42.01 -55.85
C VAL A 106 -3.12 -42.91 -56.00
N SER A 107 -2.91 -44.20 -56.24
CA SER A 107 -4.00 -45.18 -56.32
C SER A 107 -4.71 -45.35 -54.98
N ALA A 108 -3.96 -45.44 -53.88
CA ALA A 108 -4.52 -45.59 -52.54
C ALA A 108 -5.28 -44.33 -52.08
N LEU A 109 -4.78 -43.13 -52.40
CA LEU A 109 -5.47 -41.87 -52.15
C LEU A 109 -6.78 -41.75 -52.96
N SER A 110 -6.86 -42.38 -54.13
CA SER A 110 -8.06 -42.37 -54.98
C SER A 110 -9.18 -43.31 -54.47
N LEU A 111 -8.83 -44.31 -53.65
CA LEU A 111 -9.75 -45.29 -53.06
C LEU A 111 -10.23 -44.89 -51.65
N THR A 112 -9.74 -43.78 -51.11
CA THR A 112 -10.10 -43.34 -49.76
C THR A 112 -11.28 -42.36 -49.84
N PRO A 113 -12.52 -42.73 -49.45
CA PRO A 113 -13.56 -41.71 -49.22
C PRO A 113 -13.04 -40.78 -48.13
N THR A 114 -13.25 -39.47 -48.30
CA THR A 114 -12.80 -38.40 -47.40
C THR A 114 -12.94 -38.82 -45.94
N ALA A 115 -11.83 -39.32 -45.37
CA ALA A 115 -11.72 -39.47 -43.94
C ALA A 115 -11.67 -38.04 -43.41
N THR A 116 -12.80 -37.64 -42.82
CA THR A 116 -12.93 -36.42 -42.05
C THR A 116 -11.69 -36.31 -41.18
N THR A 117 -11.00 -35.18 -41.30
CA THR A 117 -9.85 -34.84 -40.46
C THR A 117 -10.33 -34.92 -39.03
N GLN A 118 -10.09 -36.05 -38.37
CA GLN A 118 -10.32 -36.22 -36.96
C GLN A 118 -9.26 -35.32 -36.31
N PRO A 119 -9.66 -34.25 -35.60
CA PRO A 119 -8.70 -33.48 -34.84
C PRO A 119 -8.00 -34.45 -33.91
N ALA A 120 -6.67 -34.37 -33.87
CA ALA A 120 -5.86 -35.06 -32.88
C ALA A 120 -6.58 -34.96 -31.53
N GLN A 121 -6.97 -36.11 -30.97
CA GLN A 121 -7.46 -36.15 -29.60
C GLN A 121 -6.39 -35.47 -28.74
N PRO A 122 -6.69 -34.37 -28.05
CA PRO A 122 -5.85 -33.92 -26.97
C PRO A 122 -5.76 -35.12 -26.03
N GLY A 123 -4.53 -35.58 -25.77
CA GLY A 123 -4.28 -36.64 -24.81
C GLY A 123 -5.12 -36.40 -23.57
N GLN A 124 -5.90 -37.42 -23.21
CA GLN A 124 -6.80 -37.51 -22.07
C GLN A 124 -6.48 -36.44 -21.02
N GLY A 125 -7.21 -35.33 -21.09
CA GLY A 125 -7.00 -34.23 -20.16
C GLY A 125 -7.16 -34.78 -18.75
N LYS A 126 -6.13 -34.63 -17.92
CA LYS A 126 -6.25 -34.71 -16.46
C LYS A 126 -7.14 -33.55 -16.01
N THR A 127 -8.43 -33.58 -16.30
CA THR A 127 -9.44 -32.66 -15.77
C THR A 127 -9.46 -32.71 -14.24
N GLY A 128 -9.12 -33.85 -13.64
CA GLY A 128 -8.87 -33.97 -12.20
C GLY A 128 -7.65 -33.18 -11.70
N GLY A 129 -6.63 -32.97 -12.54
CA GLY A 129 -5.45 -32.17 -12.18
C GLY A 129 -5.74 -30.68 -12.14
N TYR A 130 -6.47 -30.16 -13.14
CA TYR A 130 -6.83 -28.74 -13.17
C TYR A 130 -7.82 -28.34 -12.08
N ILE A 131 -8.78 -29.21 -11.71
CA ILE A 131 -9.68 -28.95 -10.58
C ILE A 131 -8.89 -28.90 -9.27
N LEU A 132 -7.92 -29.80 -9.07
CA LEU A 132 -7.05 -29.77 -7.89
C LEU A 132 -6.15 -28.54 -7.87
N VAL A 133 -5.65 -28.07 -9.02
CA VAL A 133 -4.84 -26.84 -9.11
C VAL A 133 -5.71 -25.61 -8.84
N VAL A 134 -6.92 -25.54 -9.39
CA VAL A 134 -7.85 -24.43 -9.12
C VAL A 134 -8.28 -24.42 -7.66
N LEU A 135 -8.58 -25.58 -7.07
CA LEU A 135 -8.87 -25.69 -5.64
C LEU A 135 -7.67 -25.35 -4.76
N ALA A 136 -6.45 -25.72 -5.17
CA ALA A 136 -5.23 -25.36 -4.45
C ALA A 136 -4.95 -23.85 -4.52
N VAL A 137 -5.19 -23.20 -5.65
CA VAL A 137 -5.06 -21.74 -5.81
C VAL A 137 -6.13 -21.01 -5.00
N LEU A 138 -7.38 -21.49 -5.01
CA LEU A 138 -8.46 -20.94 -4.19
C LEU A 138 -8.20 -21.15 -2.69
N ALA A 139 -7.71 -22.32 -2.28
CA ALA A 139 -7.34 -22.61 -0.91
C ALA A 139 -6.14 -21.76 -0.46
N LEU A 140 -5.12 -21.59 -1.31
CA LEU A 140 -3.98 -20.71 -1.02
C LEU A 140 -4.42 -19.25 -0.94
N GLY A 141 -5.31 -18.80 -1.83
CA GLY A 141 -5.91 -17.47 -1.80
C GLY A 141 -6.75 -17.25 -0.53
N LEU A 142 -7.51 -18.25 -0.10
CA LEU A 142 -8.28 -18.22 1.14
C LEU A 142 -7.36 -18.22 2.37
N LEU A 143 -6.30 -19.02 2.39
CA LEU A 143 -5.30 -19.03 3.45
C LEU A 143 -4.51 -17.73 3.51
N LEU A 144 -4.20 -17.11 2.36
CA LEU A 144 -3.62 -15.77 2.28
C LEU A 144 -4.59 -14.73 2.79
N TYR A 145 -5.87 -14.80 2.40
CA TYR A 145 -6.91 -13.88 2.87
C TYR A 145 -7.11 -13.99 4.39
N ILE A 146 -7.25 -15.21 4.92
CA ILE A 146 -7.35 -15.48 6.35
C ILE A 146 -6.06 -15.06 7.06
N GLY A 147 -4.89 -15.37 6.49
CA GLY A 147 -3.58 -14.99 7.00
C GLY A 147 -3.41 -13.48 7.07
N ILE A 148 -3.77 -12.74 6.02
CA ILE A 148 -3.76 -11.27 5.97
C ILE A 148 -4.78 -10.70 6.96
N ARG A 149 -6.00 -11.24 7.02
CA ARG A 149 -7.02 -10.77 7.95
C ARG A 149 -6.59 -11.01 9.39
N PHE A 150 -5.99 -12.16 9.68
CA PHE A 150 -5.46 -12.53 10.97
C PHE A 150 -4.22 -11.71 11.34
N PHE A 151 -3.30 -11.44 10.40
CA PHE A 151 -2.17 -10.53 10.61
C PHE A 151 -2.62 -9.08 10.78
N ARG A 152 -3.67 -8.64 10.08
CA ARG A 152 -4.29 -7.32 10.27
C ARG A 152 -5.07 -7.23 11.57
N HIS A 153 -5.65 -8.34 12.04
CA HIS A 153 -6.37 -8.39 13.31
C HIS A 153 -5.40 -8.54 14.51
N ARG A 154 -4.25 -9.20 14.30
CA ARG A 154 -3.13 -9.30 15.26
C ARG A 154 -2.19 -8.10 15.26
N ARG A 155 -2.18 -7.30 14.19
CA ARG A 155 -1.77 -5.90 14.28
C ARG A 155 -2.88 -5.17 15.02
N GLY A 156 -2.92 -5.35 16.34
CA GLY A 156 -3.58 -4.39 17.21
C GLY A 156 -3.14 -2.99 16.77
N ALA A 157 -4.08 -2.05 16.75
CA ALA A 157 -3.76 -0.66 16.44
C ALA A 157 -2.47 -0.31 17.19
N ALA A 158 -1.46 0.19 16.46
CA ALA A 158 -0.28 0.70 17.13
C ALA A 158 -0.76 1.63 18.23
N PRO A 159 -0.24 1.54 19.47
CA PRO A 159 -0.66 2.43 20.53
C PRO A 159 -0.59 3.85 20.00
N LEU A 160 -1.68 4.60 20.15
CA LEU A 160 -1.76 5.99 19.69
C LEU A 160 -0.56 6.74 20.25
N THR A 161 0.10 7.55 19.43
CA THR A 161 1.12 8.46 19.96
C THR A 161 0.45 9.44 20.93
N ALA A 162 1.21 10.01 21.87
CA ALA A 162 0.67 10.99 22.80
C ALA A 162 -0.05 12.14 22.07
N ALA A 163 0.53 12.65 20.98
CA ALA A 163 -0.10 13.66 20.12
C ALA A 163 -1.42 13.18 19.47
N GLN A 164 -1.51 11.90 19.06
CA GLN A 164 -2.75 11.34 18.51
C GLN A 164 -3.82 11.20 19.58
N GLN A 165 -3.44 10.74 20.77
CA GLN A 165 -4.34 10.66 21.92
C GLN A 165 -4.84 12.04 22.32
N ALA A 166 -3.96 13.04 22.34
CA ALA A 166 -4.29 14.42 22.67
C ALA A 166 -5.33 15.01 21.71
N ARG A 167 -5.15 14.81 20.39
CA ARG A 167 -6.12 15.24 19.38
C ARG A 167 -7.48 14.56 19.52
N GLU A 168 -7.51 13.29 19.90
CA GLU A 168 -8.77 12.58 20.14
C GLU A 168 -9.47 13.11 21.39
N ILE A 169 -8.72 13.39 22.48
CA ILE A 169 -9.27 14.02 23.68
C ILE A 169 -9.87 15.39 23.32
N SER A 170 -9.13 16.25 22.63
CA SER A 170 -9.62 17.59 22.26
C SER A 170 -10.92 17.55 21.45
N ARG A 171 -11.14 16.51 20.63
CA ARG A 171 -12.39 16.34 19.85
C ARG A 171 -13.58 15.89 20.68
N GLN A 172 -13.32 15.23 21.80
CA GLN A 172 -14.36 14.69 22.69
C GLN A 172 -14.72 15.65 23.83
N VAL A 173 -13.93 16.71 24.02
CA VAL A 173 -14.20 17.74 25.02
C VAL A 173 -15.46 18.51 24.62
N GLU A 174 -16.38 18.61 25.58
CA GLU A 174 -17.55 19.48 25.44
C GLU A 174 -17.10 20.93 25.55
N VAL A 175 -17.31 21.66 24.45
CA VAL A 175 -16.91 23.06 24.30
C VAL A 175 -17.95 23.95 25.01
N ILE A 176 -17.49 25.03 25.64
CA ILE A 176 -18.38 25.98 26.31
C ILE A 176 -19.30 26.66 25.29
N ASP A 177 -20.61 26.47 25.47
CA ASP A 177 -21.63 27.22 24.73
C ASP A 177 -21.84 28.60 25.38
N TYR A 178 -21.10 29.59 24.89
CA TYR A 178 -21.19 30.97 25.33
C TYR A 178 -22.58 31.59 25.05
N ALA A 179 -23.23 31.21 23.95
CA ALA A 179 -24.56 31.72 23.63
C ALA A 179 -25.63 31.20 24.61
N ALA A 180 -25.54 29.92 25.02
CA ALA A 180 -26.40 29.36 26.06
C ALA A 180 -26.18 30.00 27.44
N ARG A 181 -25.00 30.57 27.70
CA ARG A 181 -24.69 31.35 28.91
C ARG A 181 -25.16 32.81 28.84
N GLY A 182 -25.70 33.24 27.70
CA GLY A 182 -26.13 34.63 27.47
C GLY A 182 -24.98 35.58 27.14
N GLU A 183 -23.81 35.05 26.79
CA GLU A 183 -22.65 35.81 26.33
C GLU A 183 -22.65 35.89 24.79
N GLU A 184 -21.89 36.85 24.23
CA GLU A 184 -21.70 36.92 22.78
C GLU A 184 -20.92 35.69 22.31
N PRO A 185 -21.31 35.01 21.21
CA PRO A 185 -20.55 33.88 20.71
C PRO A 185 -19.14 34.31 20.26
N PRO A 186 -18.10 33.52 20.55
CA PRO A 186 -16.75 33.83 20.11
C PRO A 186 -16.65 33.83 18.59
N LEU A 187 -15.77 34.68 18.06
CA LEU A 187 -15.37 34.68 16.66
C LEU A 187 -14.70 33.36 16.27
N ALA A 188 -13.86 32.83 17.15
CA ALA A 188 -13.17 31.57 16.97
C ALA A 188 -13.06 30.84 18.31
N GLN A 189 -13.18 29.52 18.28
CA GLN A 189 -13.11 28.68 19.47
C GLN A 189 -12.33 27.41 19.16
N PHE A 190 -11.33 27.11 19.98
CA PHE A 190 -10.41 25.99 19.81
C PHE A 190 -10.28 25.21 21.10
N VAL A 191 -10.07 23.90 20.99
CA VAL A 191 -9.66 23.06 22.12
C VAL A 191 -8.33 22.43 21.78
N THR A 192 -7.36 22.61 22.68
CA THR A 192 -6.07 21.92 22.61
C THR A 192 -5.84 21.13 23.89
N THR A 193 -5.16 20.01 23.76
CA THR A 193 -4.81 19.13 24.87
C THR A 193 -3.34 18.77 24.73
N TYR A 194 -2.60 18.87 25.82
CA TYR A 194 -1.31 18.22 25.98
C TYR A 194 -1.50 16.86 26.68
N VAL A 195 -0.73 15.86 26.25
CA VAL A 195 -0.61 14.56 26.92
C VAL A 195 0.89 14.24 27.09
N LEU A 196 1.28 13.73 28.25
CA LEU A 196 2.64 13.30 28.53
C LEU A 196 3.17 12.35 27.45
N GLY A 197 4.34 12.67 26.89
CA GLY A 197 4.90 12.00 25.72
C GLY A 197 4.81 12.82 24.45
N ASP A 198 4.03 13.91 24.43
CA ASP A 198 4.03 14.87 23.33
C ASP A 198 5.14 15.93 23.53
N ASP A 199 6.39 15.51 23.36
CA ASP A 199 7.59 16.31 23.64
C ASP A 199 7.79 17.50 22.68
N LEU A 200 6.96 17.59 21.65
CA LEU A 200 6.94 18.60 20.59
C LEU A 200 5.60 19.37 20.55
N PHE A 201 4.83 19.33 21.64
CA PHE A 201 3.57 20.04 21.73
C PHE A 201 3.76 21.56 21.55
N ASP A 202 3.18 22.07 20.47
CA ASP A 202 3.23 23.46 20.02
C ASP A 202 2.07 23.69 19.03
N ASP A 203 0.86 23.85 19.57
CA ASP A 203 -0.35 24.03 18.77
C ASP A 203 -0.56 25.52 18.46
N SER A 204 -0.92 25.81 17.20
CA SER A 204 -1.21 27.16 16.71
C SER A 204 -2.48 27.19 15.87
N PHE A 205 -3.26 28.27 16.00
CA PHE A 205 -4.57 28.43 15.40
C PHE A 205 -4.75 29.83 14.81
N SER A 206 -5.06 29.89 13.51
CA SER A 206 -5.41 31.14 12.84
C SER A 206 -6.77 31.66 13.28
N ILE A 207 -6.85 32.97 13.53
CA ILE A 207 -8.08 33.69 13.86
C ILE A 207 -8.49 34.47 12.63
N GLU A 208 -9.62 34.06 12.04
CA GLU A 208 -10.17 34.64 10.81
C GLU A 208 -11.63 35.06 11.01
N THR A 209 -12.07 36.09 10.28
CA THR A 209 -13.49 36.46 10.24
C THR A 209 -14.31 35.45 9.41
N ALA A 210 -15.64 35.55 9.47
CA ALA A 210 -16.53 34.78 8.61
C ALA A 210 -16.30 35.01 7.10
N SER A 211 -15.67 36.14 6.71
CA SER A 211 -15.28 36.42 5.33
C SER A 211 -13.88 35.91 4.97
N GLY A 212 -13.18 35.24 5.89
CA GLY A 212 -11.81 34.74 5.70
C GLY A 212 -10.73 35.80 5.85
N GLU A 213 -11.04 36.95 6.50
CA GLU A 213 -10.02 37.96 6.79
C GLU A 213 -9.21 37.54 8.01
N PHE A 214 -7.89 37.41 7.84
CA PHE A 214 -6.97 37.13 8.93
C PHE A 214 -6.87 38.32 9.91
N LEU A 215 -7.17 38.06 11.18
CA LEU A 215 -7.09 39.03 12.29
C LEU A 215 -5.88 38.79 13.19
N GLY A 216 -5.42 37.55 13.30
CA GLY A 216 -4.36 37.19 14.25
C GLY A 216 -4.18 35.69 14.37
N GLU A 217 -3.38 35.28 15.33
CA GLU A 217 -3.08 33.87 15.61
C GLU A 217 -3.00 33.66 17.12
N CYS A 218 -3.36 32.48 17.61
CA CYS A 218 -3.18 32.11 19.00
C CYS A 218 -2.65 30.70 19.11
N GLY A 219 -1.99 30.38 20.22
CA GLY A 219 -1.41 29.06 20.38
C GLY A 219 -0.97 28.75 21.80
N VAL A 220 -0.56 27.49 21.96
CA VAL A 220 -0.06 26.94 23.22
C VAL A 220 1.17 26.08 22.95
N GLY A 221 2.27 26.41 23.62
CA GLY A 221 3.53 25.68 23.49
C GLY A 221 4.14 25.29 24.84
N ILE A 222 5.06 24.33 24.82
CA ILE A 222 5.86 23.95 26.00
C ILE A 222 6.84 25.09 26.33
N SER A 223 6.80 25.60 27.56
CA SER A 223 7.71 26.66 28.00
C SER A 223 8.81 26.18 28.96
N GLU A 224 8.51 25.20 29.83
CA GLU A 224 9.48 24.66 30.79
C GLU A 224 9.27 23.16 31.03
N THR A 225 10.36 22.45 31.31
CA THR A 225 10.35 21.03 31.71
C THR A 225 11.14 20.84 33.00
N ILE A 226 10.76 19.84 33.80
CA ILE A 226 11.45 19.49 35.05
C ILE A 226 12.08 18.09 35.00
N GLY A 227 13.23 17.95 35.66
CA GLY A 227 13.94 16.68 35.79
C GLY A 227 14.89 16.38 34.62
N VAL A 228 15.65 15.30 34.77
CA VAL A 228 16.62 14.80 33.79
C VAL A 228 16.46 13.28 33.67
N GLY A 229 16.60 12.72 32.46
CA GLY A 229 16.56 11.27 32.26
C GLY A 229 16.19 10.86 30.83
N GLU A 230 16.30 9.56 30.55
CA GLU A 230 15.80 8.96 29.33
C GLU A 230 14.29 8.71 29.49
N GLY A 231 13.47 9.44 28.73
CA GLY A 231 12.01 9.34 28.76
C GLY A 231 11.33 10.61 28.27
N PRO A 232 9.98 10.64 28.25
CA PRO A 232 9.20 11.82 27.90
C PRO A 232 9.60 13.05 28.70
N LYS A 233 9.60 14.22 28.05
CA LYS A 233 9.77 15.49 28.73
C LYS A 233 8.62 15.71 29.70
N ARG A 234 8.95 15.97 30.95
CA ARG A 234 7.98 16.27 32.01
C ARG A 234 7.73 17.76 32.02
N VAL A 235 6.70 18.18 31.31
CA VAL A 235 6.38 19.61 31.10
C VAL A 235 5.80 20.21 32.37
N SER A 236 6.46 21.25 32.89
CA SER A 236 6.10 21.95 34.13
C SER A 236 5.43 23.30 33.89
N ALA A 237 5.55 23.86 32.68
CA ALA A 237 4.84 25.07 32.28
C ALA A 237 4.61 25.14 30.75
N PHE A 238 3.53 25.82 30.38
CA PHE A 238 3.15 26.13 29.00
C PHE A 238 3.09 27.63 28.80
N GLU A 239 3.36 28.09 27.58
CA GLU A 239 3.07 29.46 27.17
C GLU A 239 1.81 29.47 26.32
N VAL A 240 0.88 30.35 26.66
CA VAL A 240 -0.30 30.64 25.86
C VAL A 240 -0.13 32.05 25.32
N TRP A 241 -0.29 32.21 24.01
CA TRP A 241 -0.01 33.47 23.36
C TRP A 241 -1.13 33.86 22.39
N LEU A 242 -1.27 35.18 22.19
CA LEU A 242 -2.22 35.81 21.29
C LEU A 242 -1.48 36.87 20.48
N PHE A 243 -1.43 36.70 19.17
CA PHE A 243 -0.88 37.63 18.20
C PHE A 243 -2.00 38.38 17.49
N ASP A 244 -1.87 39.70 17.41
CA ASP A 244 -2.81 40.59 16.73
C ASP A 244 -2.14 41.25 15.52
N LYS A 245 -2.76 41.08 14.35
CA LYS A 245 -2.24 41.63 13.09
C LYS A 245 -2.37 43.15 13.02
N SER A 246 -3.31 43.76 13.74
CA SER A 246 -3.61 45.19 13.66
C SER A 246 -2.51 46.06 14.28
N ASP A 247 -1.88 45.58 15.36
CA ASP A 247 -0.79 46.27 16.08
C ASP A 247 0.55 45.51 16.06
N ILE A 248 0.57 44.30 15.47
CA ILE A 248 1.75 43.43 15.35
C ILE A 248 2.37 43.16 16.73
N GLN A 249 1.53 42.88 17.72
CA GLN A 249 1.97 42.52 19.07
C GLN A 249 1.52 41.11 19.45
N THR A 250 2.35 40.46 20.26
CA THR A 250 2.03 39.18 20.90
C THR A 250 1.95 39.39 22.40
N VAL A 251 0.82 39.00 22.98
CA VAL A 251 0.64 38.91 24.43
C VAL A 251 0.82 37.46 24.84
N THR A 252 1.65 37.22 25.85
CA THR A 252 1.97 35.87 26.34
C THR A 252 1.71 35.75 27.83
N LYS A 253 1.00 34.69 28.23
CA LYS A 253 0.87 34.25 29.62
C LYS A 253 1.52 32.88 29.77
N VAL A 254 2.18 32.65 30.90
CA VAL A 254 2.85 31.39 31.20
C VAL A 254 2.05 30.62 32.24
N LEU A 255 1.43 29.53 31.81
CA LEU A 255 0.67 28.60 32.62
C LEU A 255 1.63 27.63 33.35
N MET A 256 1.70 27.72 34.67
CA MET A 256 2.67 27.01 35.50
C MET A 256 1.99 25.93 36.35
N SER A 257 2.69 24.80 36.52
CA SER A 257 2.38 23.82 37.56
C SER A 257 2.53 24.43 38.97
N ASN A 258 1.88 23.82 39.96
CA ASN A 258 1.91 24.32 41.34
C ASN A 258 3.35 24.41 41.88
N HIS A 259 4.18 23.39 41.63
CA HIS A 259 5.58 23.43 42.00
C HIS A 259 6.35 24.55 41.27
N ALA A 260 6.19 24.68 39.95
CA ALA A 260 6.91 25.70 39.18
C ALA A 260 6.56 27.12 39.63
N TYR A 261 5.30 27.36 40.01
CA TYR A 261 4.82 28.65 40.50
C TYR A 261 5.42 29.03 41.87
N HIS A 262 5.69 28.04 42.73
CA HIS A 262 6.21 28.27 44.09
C HIS A 262 7.74 28.11 44.20
N ASP A 263 8.43 27.65 43.15
CA ASP A 263 9.90 27.64 43.09
C ASP A 263 10.43 29.01 42.62
N PRO A 264 11.13 29.79 43.47
CA PRO A 264 11.54 31.16 43.12
C PRO A 264 12.43 31.24 41.88
N HIS A 265 13.27 30.23 41.65
CA HIS A 265 14.17 30.21 40.50
C HIS A 265 13.42 29.95 39.19
N THR A 266 12.51 28.98 39.18
CA THR A 266 11.68 28.67 38.01
C THR A 266 10.67 29.78 37.73
N PHE A 267 10.04 30.32 38.77
CA PHE A 267 9.15 31.48 38.66
C PHE A 267 9.84 32.67 37.99
N ALA A 268 11.01 33.07 38.47
CA ALA A 268 11.75 34.20 37.90
C ALA A 268 12.13 34.00 36.43
N ARG A 269 12.52 32.77 36.02
CA ARG A 269 12.80 32.45 34.60
C ARG A 269 11.55 32.56 33.75
N LEU A 270 10.43 32.03 34.23
CA LEU A 270 9.18 31.99 33.47
C LEU A 270 8.49 33.35 33.41
N GLN A 271 8.58 34.16 34.45
CA GLN A 271 8.11 35.54 34.46
C GLN A 271 8.79 36.40 33.39
N ALA A 272 10.03 36.09 32.99
CA ALA A 272 10.72 36.78 31.91
C ALA A 272 10.15 36.46 30.51
N LYS A 273 9.38 35.37 30.37
CA LYS A 273 8.76 34.95 29.10
C LYS A 273 7.34 35.48 28.92
N GLY A 274 6.64 35.77 30.01
CA GLY A 274 5.26 36.25 30.01
C GLY A 274 4.70 36.32 31.42
N GLU A 275 3.44 36.74 31.54
CA GLU A 275 2.78 36.85 32.85
C GLU A 275 2.57 35.47 33.47
N PRO A 276 3.12 35.18 34.67
CA PRO A 276 3.04 33.87 35.29
C PRO A 276 1.66 33.62 35.91
N ILE A 277 1.06 32.47 35.58
CA ILE A 277 -0.25 32.06 36.04
C ILE A 277 -0.19 30.65 36.64
N LEU A 278 -0.68 30.49 37.87
CA LEU A 278 -0.92 29.16 38.45
C LEU A 278 -2.11 28.49 37.75
N VAL A 279 -1.90 27.28 37.23
CA VAL A 279 -2.93 26.46 36.58
C VAL A 279 -3.82 25.80 37.62
N GLU A 280 -5.12 26.02 37.51
CA GLU A 280 -6.16 25.41 38.34
C GLU A 280 -7.33 24.99 37.46
N LYS A 281 -7.91 23.82 37.70
CA LYS A 281 -9.06 23.34 36.93
C LYS A 281 -10.24 24.31 37.02
N GLY A 282 -10.83 24.65 35.89
CA GLY A 282 -11.95 25.58 35.76
C GLY A 282 -11.56 27.06 35.79
N LYS A 283 -10.28 27.39 36.01
CA LYS A 283 -9.82 28.77 35.98
C LYS A 283 -9.84 29.30 34.55
N GLN A 284 -10.31 30.53 34.40
CA GLN A 284 -10.32 31.27 33.16
C GLN A 284 -9.32 32.43 33.23
N ILE A 285 -8.57 32.64 32.16
CA ILE A 285 -7.60 33.73 32.03
C ILE A 285 -7.88 34.49 30.73
N ILE A 286 -7.63 35.79 30.71
CA ILE A 286 -7.89 36.64 29.54
C ILE A 286 -6.57 37.19 29.00
N LEU A 287 -6.32 37.00 27.70
CA LEU A 287 -5.28 37.69 26.95
C LEU A 287 -5.94 38.75 26.07
N GLU A 288 -5.44 39.98 26.12
CA GLU A 288 -6.03 41.09 25.37
C GLU A 288 -4.96 41.80 24.53
N THR A 289 -5.29 42.08 23.28
CA THR A 289 -4.52 42.95 22.39
C THR A 289 -5.32 44.23 22.10
N ALA A 290 -4.96 44.97 21.04
CA ALA A 290 -5.71 46.13 20.60
C ALA A 290 -7.08 45.77 20.01
N ALA A 291 -7.14 44.79 19.10
CA ALA A 291 -8.33 44.48 18.30
C ALA A 291 -9.04 43.18 18.70
N ILE A 292 -8.38 42.28 19.42
CA ILE A 292 -8.95 40.98 19.82
C ILE A 292 -8.65 40.66 21.29
N GLN A 293 -9.50 39.84 21.88
CA GLN A 293 -9.31 39.28 23.21
C GLN A 293 -9.57 37.78 23.18
N MET A 294 -8.85 37.03 24.00
CA MET A 294 -8.97 35.59 24.10
C MET A 294 -9.17 35.19 25.56
N ALA A 295 -10.26 34.46 25.84
CA ALA A 295 -10.42 33.74 27.08
C ALA A 295 -9.83 32.34 26.92
N VAL A 296 -8.99 31.94 27.86
CA VAL A 296 -8.45 30.58 27.96
C VAL A 296 -9.03 29.95 29.21
N THR A 297 -9.80 28.88 29.05
CA THR A 297 -10.40 28.13 30.15
C THR A 297 -9.66 26.80 30.33
N ILE A 298 -9.21 26.52 31.55
CA ILE A 298 -8.56 25.26 31.90
C ILE A 298 -9.65 24.21 32.15
N SER A 299 -10.10 23.54 31.09
CA SER A 299 -11.24 22.60 31.15
C SER A 299 -10.92 21.33 31.94
N ASP A 300 -9.71 20.79 31.78
CA ASP A 300 -9.23 19.64 32.55
C ASP A 300 -7.72 19.67 32.73
N MET A 301 -7.25 19.05 33.81
CA MET A 301 -5.83 18.88 34.08
C MET A 301 -5.59 17.66 34.97
N ALA A 302 -4.43 17.04 34.79
CA ALA A 302 -3.91 16.01 35.67
C ALA A 302 -2.40 16.19 35.83
N TYR A 303 -1.89 16.13 37.06
CA TYR A 303 -0.47 16.06 37.32
C TYR A 303 0.05 14.64 37.19
N GLY A 304 1.26 14.49 36.65
CA GLY A 304 1.91 13.19 36.58
C GLY A 304 2.51 12.77 37.92
N GLN A 305 2.52 11.47 38.15
CA GLN A 305 3.14 10.88 39.35
C GLN A 305 4.53 10.34 39.01
N SER A 306 5.55 10.74 39.77
CA SER A 306 6.92 10.24 39.61
C SER A 306 7.74 10.46 40.88
N ALA A 307 9.05 10.20 40.82
CA ALA A 307 9.99 10.53 41.89
C ALA A 307 10.35 12.04 41.96
N LEU A 308 9.83 12.86 41.04
CA LEU A 308 9.92 14.32 41.13
C LEU A 308 9.01 14.87 42.23
N PRO A 309 9.19 16.15 42.63
CA PRO A 309 8.27 16.81 43.55
C PRO A 309 6.80 16.68 43.10
N GLU A 310 5.89 16.66 44.07
CA GLU A 310 4.46 16.59 43.78
C GLU A 310 4.01 17.80 42.95
N GLU A 311 3.01 17.59 42.09
CA GLU A 311 2.39 18.64 41.29
C GLU A 311 3.40 19.44 40.44
N SER A 312 4.47 18.77 39.98
CA SER A 312 5.58 19.43 39.29
C SER A 312 5.53 19.40 37.77
N PHE A 313 4.71 18.51 37.20
CA PHE A 313 4.55 18.41 35.75
C PHE A 313 3.18 17.82 35.41
N PHE A 314 2.69 18.14 34.22
CA PHE A 314 1.38 17.70 33.77
C PHE A 314 1.47 16.33 33.09
N GLU A 315 0.54 15.44 33.42
CA GLU A 315 0.22 14.26 32.62
C GLU A 315 -0.73 14.63 31.48
N ARG A 316 -1.69 15.51 31.77
CA ARG A 316 -2.65 16.05 30.82
C ARG A 316 -2.99 17.49 31.17
N LEU A 317 -3.13 18.34 30.15
CA LEU A 317 -3.69 19.68 30.28
C LEU A 317 -4.59 19.96 29.08
N THR A 318 -5.86 20.26 29.31
CA THR A 318 -6.83 20.60 28.26
C THR A 318 -7.24 22.05 28.44
N LEU A 319 -7.11 22.82 27.36
CA LEU A 319 -7.42 24.24 27.30
C LEU A 319 -8.46 24.48 26.22
N GLU A 320 -9.44 25.29 26.55
CA GLU A 320 -10.36 25.89 25.58
C GLU A 320 -9.98 27.35 25.37
N LEU A 321 -9.80 27.75 24.12
CA LEU A 321 -9.43 29.10 23.70
C LEU A 321 -10.62 29.68 22.94
N ALA A 322 -11.23 30.73 23.47
CA ALA A 322 -12.33 31.43 22.83
C ALA A 322 -11.92 32.88 22.56
N VAL A 323 -12.10 33.35 21.33
CA VAL A 323 -11.60 34.65 20.86
C VAL A 323 -12.76 35.54 20.44
N TRP A 324 -12.74 36.81 20.86
CA TRP A 324 -13.69 37.84 20.44
C TRP A 324 -12.97 39.05 19.86
N PRO A 325 -13.59 39.77 18.91
CA PRO A 325 -13.14 41.12 18.60
C PRO A 325 -13.34 42.02 19.82
N LYS A 326 -12.37 42.88 20.10
CA LYS A 326 -12.56 43.99 21.02
C LYS A 326 -13.31 45.07 20.25
N THR A 327 -14.59 45.27 20.57
CA THR A 327 -15.30 46.47 20.12
C THR A 327 -14.55 47.68 20.64
N ALA A 328 -14.15 48.58 19.73
CA ALA A 328 -13.47 49.82 20.09
C ALA A 328 -14.37 50.66 21.02
N GLY A 329 -14.07 50.63 22.32
CA GLY A 329 -14.54 51.60 23.30
C GLY A 329 -15.68 51.15 24.21
N GLY A 330 -15.32 50.86 25.46
CA GLY A 330 -15.81 51.61 26.61
C GLY A 330 -14.66 52.41 27.18
#